data_AF-A0A1H8GTR9-F1
#
_entry.id   AF-A0A1H8GTR9-F1
#
_cell.length_a   1.000
_cell.length_b   1.000
_cell.length_c   1.000
_cell.angle_alpha   90.00
_cell.angle_beta   90.00
_cell.angle_gamma   90.00
#
_symmetry.space_group_name_H-M   'P 1'
#
loop_
_entity.id
_entity.type
_entity.pdbx_description
1 polymer ?
#
loop_
_entity_poly.entity_id
_entity_poly.type
_entity_poly.pdbx_seq_one_letter_code
_entity_poly.pdbx_strand_id
1 'polypeptide(L)'
;MVSARTLVALVALAAAGAVPAGTVYKCQAGGQTIYQQMPCAKNQRQQTIELQASAPADGRVAPMPSAPPPAAADAPPPPAPAIGAPQPVLYGCVRATDGKPYTSTNGRPEPYFAPLGVLGAVSRPLADTYGSPGAAIASAPELNRGKGNAAAVATSNYVWVQDQCRQLSPAEACRALRDDADANQRSIRNAFRSERAPLEAKEAALREQLQGCG
;
A
#
# COMPACT_ATOMS: atom_id res chain seq x y z
N MET A 1 -16.96 -30.13 60.24
CA MET A 1 -17.90 -30.84 59.35
C MET A 1 -17.84 -30.17 57.99
N VAL A 2 -17.13 -30.79 57.05
CA VAL A 2 -16.90 -30.26 55.70
C VAL A 2 -18.20 -30.41 54.91
N SER A 3 -18.80 -29.30 54.50
CA SER A 3 -20.07 -29.31 53.76
C SER A 3 -19.93 -30.05 52.43
N ALA A 4 -20.83 -31.02 52.21
CA ALA A 4 -20.96 -31.80 50.97
C ALA A 4 -21.18 -30.94 49.70
N ARG A 5 -21.47 -29.64 49.84
CA ARG A 5 -21.64 -28.69 48.72
C ARG A 5 -20.32 -28.24 48.09
N THR A 6 -19.20 -28.29 48.81
CA THR A 6 -17.89 -27.93 48.25
C THR A 6 -17.26 -29.07 47.44
N LEU A 7 -17.77 -30.30 47.58
CA LEU A 7 -17.28 -31.49 46.87
C LEU A 7 -17.92 -31.68 45.48
N VAL A 8 -19.08 -31.08 45.22
CA VAL A 8 -19.77 -31.21 43.92
C VAL A 8 -19.25 -30.21 42.88
N ALA A 9 -18.72 -29.05 43.31
CA ALA A 9 -18.15 -28.06 42.39
C ALA A 9 -16.79 -28.46 41.81
N LEU A 10 -16.06 -29.39 42.46
CA LEU A 10 -14.74 -29.85 42.02
C LEU A 10 -14.78 -31.04 41.04
N VAL A 11 -15.92 -31.72 40.88
CA VAL A 11 -16.04 -32.90 39.99
C VAL A 11 -16.53 -32.53 38.58
N ALA A 12 -17.12 -31.35 38.38
CA ALA A 12 -17.68 -30.96 37.09
C ALA A 12 -16.65 -30.43 36.06
N LEU A 13 -15.40 -30.15 36.47
CA LEU A 13 -14.36 -29.66 35.55
C LEU A 13 -13.53 -30.77 34.88
N ALA A 14 -13.78 -32.04 35.17
CA ALA A 14 -12.95 -33.16 34.68
C ALA A 14 -13.47 -33.83 33.38
N ALA A 15 -14.45 -33.25 32.70
CA ALA A 15 -15.03 -33.82 31.46
C ALA A 15 -14.66 -33.04 30.18
N ALA A 16 -13.59 -32.25 30.20
CA ALA A 16 -12.94 -31.82 28.96
C ALA A 16 -12.14 -33.01 28.42
N GLY A 17 -12.81 -33.91 27.69
CA GLY A 17 -12.16 -34.98 26.96
C GLY A 17 -11.09 -34.37 26.05
N ALA A 18 -9.84 -34.81 26.22
CA ALA A 18 -8.75 -34.46 25.33
C ALA A 18 -9.15 -34.90 23.91
N VAL A 19 -9.48 -33.94 23.05
CA VAL A 19 -9.63 -34.20 21.62
C VAL A 19 -8.26 -34.64 21.12
N PRO A 20 -8.10 -35.85 20.55
CA PRO A 20 -6.81 -36.22 19.98
C PRO A 20 -6.49 -35.17 18.89
N ALA A 21 -5.36 -34.50 19.04
CA ALA A 21 -4.92 -33.40 18.18
C ALA A 21 -4.57 -33.83 16.73
N GLY A 22 -5.12 -34.95 16.28
CA GLY A 22 -4.82 -35.59 15.01
C GLY A 22 -6.05 -36.10 14.25
N THR A 23 -7.29 -35.83 14.65
CA THR A 23 -8.46 -36.25 13.84
C THR A 23 -9.17 -35.06 13.19
N VAL A 24 -9.36 -35.15 11.88
CA VAL A 24 -10.13 -34.18 11.07
C VAL A 24 -11.22 -34.92 10.32
N TYR A 25 -12.44 -34.39 10.37
CA TYR A 25 -13.59 -34.93 9.65
C TYR A 25 -13.81 -34.15 8.35
N LYS A 26 -13.89 -34.88 7.25
CA LYS A 26 -14.34 -34.38 5.95
C LYS A 26 -15.84 -34.64 5.83
N CYS A 27 -16.63 -33.58 5.77
CA CYS A 27 -18.08 -33.64 5.67
C CYS A 27 -18.53 -33.23 4.28
N GLN A 28 -19.37 -34.06 3.65
CA GLN A 28 -19.89 -33.82 2.30
C GLN A 28 -21.42 -33.77 2.29
N ALA A 29 -21.98 -32.68 1.74
CA ALA A 29 -23.41 -32.49 1.57
C ALA A 29 -23.69 -31.64 0.32
N GLY A 30 -24.63 -32.08 -0.53
CA GLY A 30 -25.09 -31.29 -1.68
C GLY A 30 -23.99 -30.88 -2.68
N GLY A 31 -22.88 -31.63 -2.77
CA GLY A 31 -21.74 -31.30 -3.63
C GLY A 31 -20.70 -30.37 -3.00
N GLN A 32 -20.92 -29.89 -1.77
CA GLN A 32 -19.93 -29.12 -1.01
C GLN A 32 -19.16 -30.03 -0.03
N THR A 33 -17.86 -29.76 0.12
CA THR A 33 -16.96 -30.48 1.04
C THR A 33 -16.37 -29.49 2.04
N ILE A 34 -16.51 -29.77 3.34
CA ILE A 34 -15.94 -28.99 4.43
C ILE A 34 -15.08 -29.88 5.33
N TYR A 35 -14.02 -29.32 5.91
CA TYR A 35 -13.11 -30.01 6.83
C TYR A 35 -13.20 -29.37 8.22
N GLN A 36 -13.42 -30.18 9.24
CA GLN A 36 -13.68 -29.69 10.60
C GLN A 36 -13.18 -30.68 11.65
N GLN A 37 -12.91 -30.17 12.85
CA GLN A 37 -12.47 -30.99 13.99
C GLN A 37 -13.64 -31.62 14.77
N MET A 38 -14.89 -31.26 14.43
CA MET A 38 -16.11 -31.83 15.02
C MET A 38 -16.77 -32.84 14.09
N PRO A 39 -17.48 -33.86 14.61
CA PRO A 39 -18.25 -34.81 13.78
C PRO A 39 -19.24 -34.10 12.85
N CYS A 40 -19.52 -34.71 11.70
CA CYS A 40 -20.43 -34.11 10.73
C CYS A 40 -21.87 -34.07 11.26
N ALA A 41 -22.66 -33.08 10.81
CA ALA A 41 -24.06 -32.99 11.19
C ALA A 41 -24.85 -34.21 10.67
N LYS A 42 -25.96 -34.56 11.35
CA LYS A 42 -26.85 -35.64 10.89
C LYS A 42 -27.29 -35.34 9.45
N ASN A 43 -27.21 -36.36 8.58
CA ASN A 43 -27.46 -36.32 7.12
C ASN A 43 -26.29 -35.83 6.23
N GLN A 44 -25.07 -35.76 6.75
CA GLN A 44 -23.86 -35.53 5.94
C GLN A 44 -23.05 -36.81 5.79
N ARG A 45 -22.38 -37.01 4.64
CA ARG A 45 -21.40 -38.10 4.51
C ARG A 45 -20.12 -37.70 5.22
N GLN A 46 -19.72 -38.51 6.18
CA GLN A 46 -18.52 -38.31 7.00
C GLN A 46 -17.38 -39.23 6.53
N GLN A 47 -16.20 -38.65 6.35
CA GLN A 47 -14.94 -39.39 6.26
C GLN A 47 -13.98 -38.89 7.33
N THR A 48 -13.52 -39.81 8.18
CA THR A 48 -12.54 -39.50 9.23
C THR A 48 -11.13 -39.59 8.64
N ILE A 49 -10.32 -38.56 8.87
CA ILE A 49 -8.92 -38.49 8.47
C ILE A 49 -8.09 -38.41 9.74
N GLU A 50 -7.20 -39.38 9.93
CA GLU A 50 -6.15 -39.31 10.96
C GLU A 50 -4.93 -38.60 10.38
N LEU A 51 -4.52 -37.52 11.03
CA LEU A 51 -3.28 -36.79 10.80
C LEU A 51 -2.20 -37.44 11.66
N GLN A 52 -1.09 -37.86 11.05
CA GLN A 52 0.10 -38.21 11.80
C GLN A 52 0.59 -36.99 12.58
N ALA A 53 0.69 -37.11 13.91
CA ALA A 53 1.47 -36.18 14.70
C ALA A 53 2.93 -36.23 14.20
N SER A 54 3.52 -35.07 13.93
CA SER A 54 4.97 -35.00 13.72
C SER A 54 5.64 -35.50 14.99
N ALA A 55 6.62 -36.40 14.86
CA ALA A 55 7.35 -36.93 16.00
C ALA A 55 7.89 -35.75 16.84
N PRO A 56 7.75 -35.79 18.18
CA PRO A 56 8.35 -34.77 19.02
C PRO A 56 9.84 -34.71 18.70
N ALA A 57 10.35 -33.50 18.46
CA ALA A 57 11.78 -33.34 18.26
C ALA A 57 12.49 -33.68 19.57
N ASP A 58 13.20 -34.81 19.62
CA ASP A 58 13.87 -35.35 20.82
C ASP A 58 15.03 -34.47 21.34
N GLY A 59 15.15 -33.22 20.87
CA GLY A 59 16.17 -32.25 21.28
C GLY A 59 17.61 -32.63 20.93
N ARG A 60 17.83 -33.79 20.29
CA ARG A 60 19.16 -34.29 19.93
C ARG A 60 19.51 -33.85 18.52
N VAL A 61 20.28 -32.77 18.45
CA VAL A 61 21.05 -32.42 17.26
C VAL A 61 22.30 -33.31 17.25
N ALA A 62 22.62 -33.92 16.10
CA ALA A 62 23.84 -34.71 15.95
C ALA A 62 25.07 -33.85 16.31
N PRO A 63 26.06 -34.38 17.04
CA PRO A 63 27.29 -33.63 17.32
C PRO A 63 27.99 -33.31 16.00
N MET A 64 28.28 -32.03 15.82
CA MET A 64 28.97 -31.52 14.63
C MET A 64 30.40 -32.09 14.60
N PRO A 65 30.89 -32.60 13.46
CA PRO A 65 32.29 -33.03 13.33
C PRO A 65 33.22 -31.87 13.69
N SER A 66 34.25 -32.14 14.49
CA SER A 66 35.29 -31.15 14.80
C SER A 66 35.99 -30.69 13.52
N ALA A 67 36.15 -29.36 13.40
CA ALA A 67 36.74 -28.73 12.23
C ALA A 67 38.17 -29.26 11.97
N PRO A 68 38.56 -29.45 10.69
CA PRO A 68 39.95 -29.74 10.33
C PRO A 68 40.87 -28.62 10.83
N PRO A 69 42.15 -28.92 11.15
CA PRO A 69 43.12 -27.87 11.46
C PRO A 69 43.18 -26.88 10.29
N PRO A 70 43.22 -25.56 10.56
CA PRO A 70 43.27 -24.57 9.49
C PRO A 70 44.54 -24.79 8.68
N ALA A 71 44.36 -25.09 7.39
CA ALA A 71 45.42 -24.85 6.42
C ALA A 71 45.74 -23.35 6.49
N ALA A 72 47.03 -23.00 6.50
CA ALA A 72 47.46 -21.62 6.39
C ALA A 72 46.91 -21.05 5.08
N ALA A 73 45.80 -20.32 5.19
CA ALA A 73 45.21 -19.60 4.10
C ALA A 73 46.05 -18.35 3.88
N ASP A 74 46.57 -18.17 2.67
CA ASP A 74 46.83 -16.83 2.17
C ASP A 74 45.59 -15.98 2.43
N ALA A 75 45.79 -14.84 3.08
CA ALA A 75 44.70 -13.95 3.45
C ALA A 75 43.86 -13.65 2.21
N PRO A 76 42.54 -13.93 2.21
CA PRO A 76 41.67 -13.50 1.14
C PRO A 76 41.87 -11.99 0.96
N PRO A 77 42.01 -11.48 -0.28
CA PRO A 77 42.01 -10.05 -0.50
C PRO A 77 40.77 -9.45 0.17
N PRO A 78 40.86 -8.27 0.80
CA PRO A 78 39.74 -7.66 1.49
C PRO A 78 38.52 -7.65 0.57
N PRO A 79 37.32 -8.01 1.07
CA PRO A 79 36.12 -7.97 0.25
C PRO A 79 36.01 -6.58 -0.37
N ALA A 80 35.83 -6.53 -1.70
CA ALA A 80 35.56 -5.27 -2.38
C ALA A 80 34.39 -4.59 -1.66
N PRO A 81 34.45 -3.26 -1.40
CA PRO A 81 33.35 -2.58 -0.75
C PRO A 81 32.08 -2.85 -1.56
N ALA A 82 31.06 -3.42 -0.91
CA ALA A 82 29.75 -3.56 -1.51
C ALA A 82 29.30 -2.15 -1.87
N ILE A 83 29.33 -1.82 -3.16
CA ILE A 83 28.79 -0.55 -3.64
C ILE A 83 27.29 -0.67 -3.39
N GLY A 84 26.82 -0.06 -2.31
CA GLY A 84 25.39 0.03 -2.03
C GLY A 84 24.67 0.61 -3.23
N ALA A 85 23.38 0.26 -3.40
CA ALA A 85 22.57 0.84 -4.46
C ALA A 85 22.71 2.37 -4.43
N PRO A 86 22.81 3.04 -5.59
CA PRO A 86 23.01 4.48 -5.63
C PRO A 86 21.88 5.19 -4.88
N GLN A 87 22.24 6.21 -4.10
CA GLN A 87 21.25 6.98 -3.35
C GLN A 87 20.24 7.62 -4.32
N PRO A 88 18.93 7.59 -4.01
CA PRO A 88 17.93 8.14 -4.89
C PRO A 88 18.06 9.66 -4.98
N VAL A 89 18.04 10.18 -6.21
CA VAL A 89 18.01 11.61 -6.49
C VAL A 89 16.59 12.02 -6.85
N LEU A 90 16.01 12.90 -6.03
CA LEU A 90 14.68 13.46 -6.22
C LEU A 90 14.70 14.97 -6.04
N TYR A 91 13.67 15.61 -6.57
CA TYR A 91 13.46 17.05 -6.48
C TYR A 91 12.09 17.32 -5.85
N GLY A 92 12.07 18.23 -4.88
CA GLY A 92 10.84 18.78 -4.32
C GLY A 92 10.47 20.00 -5.13
N CYS A 93 9.30 19.95 -5.77
CA CYS A 93 8.78 21.00 -6.61
C CYS A 93 7.52 21.61 -6.01
N VAL A 94 7.28 22.88 -6.31
CA VAL A 94 6.06 23.60 -5.93
C VAL A 94 5.39 24.07 -7.21
N ARG A 95 4.12 23.71 -7.36
CA ARG A 95 3.33 24.07 -8.54
C ARG A 95 3.06 25.58 -8.57
N ALA A 96 3.32 26.22 -9.69
CA ALA A 96 3.14 27.67 -9.85
C ALA A 96 1.66 28.11 -9.79
N THR A 97 0.71 27.22 -10.06
CA THR A 97 -0.72 27.55 -10.08
C THR A 97 -1.40 27.50 -8.72
N ASP A 98 -1.15 26.45 -7.92
CA ASP A 98 -1.86 26.21 -6.67
C ASP A 98 -0.93 26.09 -5.46
N GLY A 99 0.38 26.28 -5.65
CA GLY A 99 1.38 26.17 -4.60
C GLY A 99 1.55 24.76 -4.02
N LYS A 100 0.95 23.73 -4.63
CA LYS A 100 1.01 22.38 -4.06
C LYS A 100 2.39 21.77 -4.27
N PRO A 101 2.97 21.15 -3.23
CA PRO A 101 4.23 20.43 -3.35
C PRO A 101 4.02 19.11 -4.10
N TYR A 102 5.00 18.72 -4.90
CA TYR A 102 5.10 17.41 -5.52
C TYR A 102 6.56 17.00 -5.71
N THR A 103 6.81 15.73 -5.99
CA THR A 103 8.15 15.23 -6.28
C THR A 103 8.37 15.02 -7.77
N SER A 104 9.58 15.33 -8.24
CA SER A 104 10.03 15.09 -9.61
C SER A 104 11.34 14.32 -9.62
N THR A 105 11.54 13.49 -10.63
CA THR A 105 12.77 12.71 -10.84
C THR A 105 13.89 13.53 -11.53
N ASN A 106 13.54 14.61 -12.24
CA ASN A 106 14.49 15.41 -13.01
C ASN A 106 14.62 16.86 -12.55
N GLY A 107 13.68 17.36 -11.74
CA GLY A 107 13.70 18.74 -11.22
C GLY A 107 13.57 19.84 -12.27
N ARG A 108 13.20 19.48 -13.51
CA ARG A 108 13.11 20.39 -14.66
C ARG A 108 11.73 20.30 -15.31
N PRO A 109 10.67 20.72 -14.62
CA PRO A 109 9.34 20.76 -15.20
C PRO A 109 9.30 21.70 -16.40
N GLU A 110 8.64 21.26 -17.47
CA GLU A 110 8.41 22.11 -18.65
C GLU A 110 7.47 23.26 -18.26
N PRO A 111 7.73 24.49 -18.73
CA PRO A 111 6.78 25.59 -18.61
C PRO A 111 5.45 25.21 -19.26
N TYR A 112 4.34 25.67 -18.68
CA TYR A 112 3.00 25.40 -19.21
C TYR A 112 2.11 26.64 -19.13
N PHE A 113 1.06 26.66 -19.95
CA PHE A 113 0.07 27.72 -19.93
C PHE A 113 -0.94 27.48 -18.81
N ALA A 114 -1.14 28.49 -17.96
CA ALA A 114 -2.18 28.49 -16.93
C ALA A 114 -3.11 29.70 -17.11
N PRO A 115 -4.42 29.56 -16.85
CA PRO A 115 -5.31 30.71 -16.82
C PRO A 115 -4.91 31.64 -15.67
N LEU A 116 -4.73 32.92 -15.95
CA LEU A 116 -4.27 33.93 -14.97
C LEU A 116 -5.12 33.95 -13.70
N GLY A 117 -6.43 33.66 -13.82
CA GLY A 117 -7.34 33.58 -12.68
C GLY A 117 -6.99 32.47 -11.68
N VAL A 118 -6.39 31.35 -12.10
CA VAL A 118 -6.02 30.25 -11.17
C VAL A 118 -4.81 30.59 -10.32
N LEU A 119 -4.02 31.59 -10.73
CA LEU A 119 -2.84 32.07 -9.98
C LEU A 119 -3.23 32.96 -8.80
N GLY A 120 -4.51 33.33 -8.66
CA GLY A 120 -4.96 34.29 -7.65
C GLY A 120 -4.42 35.72 -7.84
N ALA A 121 -3.70 35.99 -8.94
CA ALA A 121 -3.08 37.28 -9.22
C ALA A 121 -4.10 38.38 -9.58
N VAL A 122 -5.31 37.99 -10.02
CA VAL A 122 -6.35 38.94 -10.43
C VAL A 122 -7.70 38.50 -9.85
N SER A 123 -8.11 39.16 -8.77
CA SER A 123 -9.44 38.99 -8.17
C SER A 123 -10.40 40.02 -8.75
N ARG A 124 -10.96 39.74 -9.95
CA ARG A 124 -12.06 40.55 -10.49
C ARG A 124 -13.40 40.11 -9.90
N PRO A 125 -14.33 41.04 -9.63
CA PRO A 125 -15.71 40.69 -9.31
C PRO A 125 -16.28 39.78 -10.41
N LEU A 126 -17.11 38.81 -10.04
CA LEU A 126 -17.71 37.89 -10.99
C LEU A 126 -18.53 38.63 -12.08
N ALA A 127 -19.14 39.76 -11.70
CA ALA A 127 -19.86 40.64 -12.62
C ALA A 127 -18.96 41.25 -13.71
N ASP A 128 -17.69 41.54 -13.41
CA ASP A 128 -16.72 42.03 -14.38
C ASP A 128 -16.23 40.91 -15.31
N THR A 129 -16.07 39.70 -14.77
CA THR A 129 -15.68 38.52 -15.55
C THR A 129 -16.76 38.17 -16.56
N TYR A 130 -18.04 38.15 -16.16
CA TYR A 130 -19.15 37.86 -17.06
C TYR A 130 -19.71 39.10 -17.79
N GLY A 131 -19.21 40.30 -17.49
CA GLY A 131 -19.51 41.54 -18.21
C GLY A 131 -20.89 42.18 -17.94
N SER A 132 -21.90 41.45 -17.46
CA SER A 132 -23.23 42.00 -17.14
C SER A 132 -24.04 41.15 -16.14
N PRO A 133 -24.98 41.74 -15.37
CA PRO A 133 -25.97 40.99 -14.59
C PRO A 133 -26.75 40.01 -15.49
N GLY A 134 -26.71 38.71 -15.17
CA GLY A 134 -27.36 37.65 -15.95
C GLY A 134 -26.51 37.04 -17.07
N ALA A 135 -25.28 37.49 -17.27
CA ALA A 135 -24.33 36.91 -18.23
C ALA A 135 -23.59 35.66 -17.71
N ALA A 136 -23.89 35.23 -16.48
CA ALA A 136 -23.43 33.94 -15.97
C ALA A 136 -23.98 32.81 -16.85
N ILE A 137 -23.09 31.90 -17.22
CA ILE A 137 -23.37 30.81 -18.14
C ILE A 137 -23.82 29.62 -17.30
N ALA A 138 -25.03 29.14 -17.55
CA ALA A 138 -25.57 27.97 -16.89
C ALA A 138 -25.11 26.69 -17.62
N SER A 139 -25.16 25.55 -16.95
CA SER A 139 -24.92 24.25 -17.60
C SER A 139 -26.00 23.89 -18.63
N ALA A 140 -27.16 24.57 -18.59
CA ALA A 140 -28.27 24.39 -19.51
C ALA A 140 -28.08 25.27 -20.78
N PRO A 141 -27.85 24.67 -21.97
CA PRO A 141 -27.53 25.41 -23.20
C PRO A 141 -28.62 26.43 -23.61
N GLU A 142 -29.88 26.09 -23.39
CA GLU A 142 -31.03 26.93 -23.74
C GLU A 142 -31.04 28.26 -22.95
N LEU A 143 -30.54 28.25 -21.72
CA LEU A 143 -30.47 29.45 -20.87
C LEU A 143 -29.31 30.39 -21.25
N ASN A 144 -28.41 29.92 -22.12
CA ASN A 144 -27.24 30.67 -22.59
C ASN A 144 -27.44 31.26 -23.98
N ARG A 145 -28.58 31.01 -24.65
CA ARG A 145 -28.85 31.53 -25.99
C ARG A 145 -28.86 33.06 -25.96
N GLY A 146 -27.99 33.69 -26.76
CA GLY A 146 -27.83 35.16 -26.82
C GLY A 146 -26.99 35.77 -25.70
N LYS A 147 -26.53 34.98 -24.72
CA LYS A 147 -25.49 35.39 -23.76
C LYS A 147 -24.14 35.13 -24.44
N GLY A 148 -23.21 36.10 -24.37
CA GLY A 148 -21.91 36.03 -25.06
C GLY A 148 -21.13 34.74 -24.79
N ASN A 149 -20.03 34.50 -25.52
CA ASN A 149 -19.33 33.23 -25.36
C ASN A 149 -18.61 33.15 -24.00
N ALA A 150 -19.14 32.31 -23.11
CA ALA A 150 -18.46 31.82 -21.90
C ALA A 150 -16.98 31.51 -22.14
N ALA A 151 -16.73 30.94 -23.33
CA ALA A 151 -15.43 30.55 -23.81
C ALA A 151 -14.45 31.73 -23.93
N ALA A 152 -14.80 32.91 -24.48
CA ALA A 152 -13.82 34.01 -24.60
C ALA A 152 -13.49 34.66 -23.25
N VAL A 153 -14.44 34.67 -22.33
CA VAL A 153 -14.19 35.12 -20.96
C VAL A 153 -13.22 34.18 -20.25
N ALA A 154 -13.38 32.87 -20.43
CA ALA A 154 -12.50 31.86 -19.84
C ALA A 154 -11.12 31.78 -20.52
N THR A 155 -11.00 32.13 -21.81
CA THR A 155 -9.76 31.93 -22.59
C THR A 155 -8.85 33.15 -22.72
N SER A 156 -9.27 34.35 -22.31
CA SER A 156 -8.57 35.58 -22.68
C SER A 156 -7.33 35.93 -21.86
N ASN A 157 -6.88 35.12 -20.90
CA ASN A 157 -5.72 35.46 -20.07
C ASN A 157 -4.89 34.23 -19.68
N TYR A 158 -4.36 33.46 -20.64
CA TYR A 158 -3.37 32.44 -20.32
C TYR A 158 -1.98 33.05 -20.21
N VAL A 159 -1.23 32.64 -19.19
CA VAL A 159 0.17 33.06 -18.99
C VAL A 159 1.06 31.83 -18.89
N TRP A 160 2.30 31.97 -19.34
CA TRP A 160 3.32 30.97 -19.11
C TRP A 160 3.69 30.96 -17.64
N VAL A 161 3.64 29.79 -17.03
CA VAL A 161 4.11 29.56 -15.66
C VAL A 161 5.16 28.48 -15.64
N GLN A 162 6.00 28.53 -14.62
CA GLN A 162 7.04 27.55 -14.40
C GLN A 162 7.09 27.19 -12.92
N ASP A 163 7.08 25.89 -12.66
CA ASP A 163 7.18 25.35 -11.30
C ASP A 163 8.59 25.56 -10.74
N GLN A 164 8.68 25.72 -9.43
CA GLN A 164 9.95 25.90 -8.73
C GLN A 164 10.38 24.58 -8.10
N CYS A 165 11.58 24.11 -8.43
CA CYS A 165 12.12 22.86 -7.92
C CYS A 165 13.45 23.07 -7.19
N ARG A 166 13.64 22.30 -6.12
CA ARG A 166 14.94 22.13 -5.46
C ARG A 166 15.30 20.65 -5.37
N GLN A 167 16.59 20.34 -5.40
CA GLN A 167 17.04 18.99 -5.10
C GLN A 167 16.74 18.67 -3.62
N LEU A 168 16.26 17.46 -3.38
CA LEU A 168 16.08 16.93 -2.03
C LEU A 168 17.40 16.37 -1.51
N SER A 169 17.64 16.52 -0.22
CA SER A 169 18.69 15.74 0.45
C SER A 169 18.36 14.24 0.38
N PRO A 170 19.36 13.34 0.51
CA PRO A 170 19.10 11.91 0.48
C PRO A 170 18.06 11.44 1.49
N ALA A 171 18.08 12.00 2.71
CA ALA A 171 17.10 11.69 3.75
C ALA A 171 15.68 12.15 3.37
N GLU A 172 15.54 13.32 2.75
CA GLU A 172 14.25 13.82 2.25
C GLU A 172 13.74 12.98 1.08
N ALA A 173 14.61 12.61 0.13
CA ALA A 173 14.27 11.77 -0.99
C ALA A 173 13.76 10.39 -0.52
N CYS A 174 14.48 9.75 0.40
CA CYS A 174 14.06 8.47 0.96
C CYS A 174 12.76 8.55 1.75
N ARG A 175 12.51 9.66 2.46
CA ARG A 175 11.22 9.88 3.13
C ARG A 175 10.10 9.99 2.10
N ALA A 176 10.29 10.80 1.06
CA ALA A 176 9.29 10.97 0.01
C ALA A 176 8.97 9.67 -0.73
N LEU A 177 9.97 8.81 -0.99
CA LEU A 177 9.76 7.49 -1.58
C LEU A 177 8.96 6.56 -0.68
N ARG A 178 9.22 6.56 0.64
CA ARG A 178 8.43 5.78 1.60
C ARG A 178 7.00 6.27 1.66
N ASP A 179 6.79 7.59 1.70
CA ASP A 179 5.45 8.19 1.71
C ASP A 179 4.66 7.83 0.44
N ASP A 180 5.32 7.83 -0.74
CA ASP A 180 4.70 7.44 -2.00
C ASP A 180 4.40 5.93 -2.07
N ALA A 181 5.28 5.08 -1.53
CA ALA A 181 5.03 3.64 -1.40
C ALA A 181 3.82 3.36 -0.49
N ASP A 182 3.76 3.99 0.67
CA ASP A 182 2.64 3.86 1.60
C ASP A 182 1.32 4.33 0.96
N ALA A 183 1.35 5.44 0.21
CA ALA A 183 0.21 5.93 -0.54
C ALA A 183 -0.21 4.98 -1.66
N ASN A 184 0.74 4.45 -2.42
CA ASN A 184 0.49 3.49 -3.49
C ASN A 184 -0.10 2.18 -2.95
N GLN A 185 0.42 1.66 -1.84
CA GLN A 185 -0.13 0.49 -1.17
C GLN A 185 -1.56 0.72 -0.66
N ARG A 186 -1.87 1.91 -0.13
CA ARG A 186 -3.25 2.28 0.20
C ARG A 186 -4.15 2.24 -1.03
N SER A 187 -3.69 2.79 -2.15
CA SER A 187 -4.41 2.75 -3.42
C SER A 187 -4.62 1.31 -3.91
N ILE A 188 -3.62 0.43 -3.87
CA ILE A 188 -3.74 -0.98 -4.26
C ILE A 188 -4.81 -1.71 -3.44
N ARG A 189 -4.89 -1.45 -2.13
CA ARG A 189 -5.91 -2.06 -1.26
C ARG A 189 -7.33 -1.62 -1.61
N ASN A 190 -7.49 -0.40 -2.09
CA ASN A 190 -8.78 0.20 -2.40
C ASN A 190 -9.17 0.08 -3.89
N ALA A 191 -8.23 -0.33 -4.75
CA ALA A 191 -8.41 -0.36 -6.20
C ALA A 191 -9.25 -1.55 -6.68
N PHE A 192 -10.05 -1.31 -7.73
CA PHE A 192 -10.72 -2.38 -8.47
C PHE A 192 -9.71 -3.22 -9.24
N ARG A 193 -10.07 -4.46 -9.59
CA ARG A 193 -9.18 -5.38 -10.33
C ARG A 193 -8.58 -4.75 -11.60
N SER A 194 -9.37 -3.97 -12.35
CA SER A 194 -8.95 -3.27 -13.57
C SER A 194 -7.92 -2.17 -13.34
N GLU A 195 -7.83 -1.62 -12.13
CA GLU A 195 -6.94 -0.51 -11.77
C GLU A 195 -5.65 -0.97 -11.09
N ARG A 196 -5.52 -2.26 -10.76
CA ARG A 196 -4.39 -2.79 -9.97
C ARG A 196 -3.07 -2.82 -10.73
N ALA A 197 -3.08 -3.23 -12.00
CA ALA A 197 -1.87 -3.44 -12.79
C ALA A 197 -0.91 -2.22 -12.79
N PRO A 198 -1.36 -0.97 -13.07
CA PRO A 198 -0.46 0.18 -13.02
C PRO A 198 0.06 0.49 -11.61
N LEU A 199 -0.73 0.23 -10.56
CA LEU A 199 -0.31 0.46 -9.18
C LEU A 199 0.73 -0.57 -8.73
N GLU A 200 0.60 -1.83 -9.15
CA GLU A 200 1.58 -2.90 -8.87
C GLU A 200 2.91 -2.65 -9.62
N ALA A 201 2.86 -2.14 -10.85
CA ALA A 201 4.05 -1.70 -11.58
C ALA A 201 4.75 -0.53 -10.86
N LYS A 202 3.98 0.46 -10.37
CA LYS A 202 4.51 1.56 -9.56
C LYS A 202 5.15 1.05 -8.26
N GLU A 203 4.53 0.08 -7.59
CA GLU A 203 5.08 -0.52 -6.36
C GLU A 203 6.43 -1.20 -6.61
N ALA A 204 6.59 -1.89 -7.74
CA ALA A 204 7.86 -2.50 -8.10
C ALA A 204 8.97 -1.45 -8.29
N ALA A 205 8.67 -0.35 -9.00
CA ALA A 205 9.62 0.74 -9.22
C ALA A 205 10.00 1.45 -7.90
N LEU A 206 9.02 1.69 -7.01
CA LEU A 206 9.29 2.30 -5.70
C LEU A 206 10.17 1.41 -4.82
N ARG A 207 9.93 0.09 -4.81
CA ARG A 207 10.76 -0.86 -4.06
C ARG A 207 12.20 -0.89 -4.57
N GLU A 208 12.42 -0.79 -5.87
CA GLU A 208 13.76 -0.70 -6.44
C GLU A 208 14.47 0.58 -5.98
N GLN A 209 13.81 1.74 -6.04
CA GLN A 209 14.40 3.02 -5.61
C GLN A 209 14.71 3.04 -4.10
N LEU A 210 13.88 2.36 -3.29
CA LEU A 210 14.08 2.26 -1.85
C LEU A 210 15.30 1.41 -1.46
N GLN A 211 15.86 0.60 -2.36
CA GLN A 211 17.12 -0.13 -2.08
C GLN A 211 18.30 0.82 -1.85
N GLY A 212 18.26 2.05 -2.39
CA GLY A 212 19.28 3.08 -2.16
C GLY A 212 19.13 3.84 -0.84
N CYS A 213 18.15 3.47 0.00
CA CYS A 213 17.80 4.18 1.24
C CYS A 213 18.31 3.53 2.53
N GLY A 214 19.11 2.46 2.44
CA GLY A 214 19.69 1.75 3.58
C GLY A 214 20.41 0.48 3.18
#